data_AF-A0A8C7AHP1-F1
#
_entry.id   AF-A0A8C7AHP1-F1
#
_cell.length_a   1.000
_cell.length_b   1.000
_cell.length_c   1.000
_cell.angle_alpha   90.00
_cell.angle_beta   90.00
_cell.angle_gamma   90.00
#
_symmetry.space_group_name_H-M   'P 1'
#
loop_
_entity.id
_entity.type
_entity.pdbx_description
1 polymer ?
#
loop_
_entity_poly.entity_id
_entity_poly.type
_entity_poly.pdbx_seq_one_letter_code
_entity_poly.pdbx_strand_id
1 'polypeptide(L)'
;MLYEQPNYAGCQYFLRRGDYPDYQQWMGLSDSVRSCRLIPHTGSHRIRIYEREDYRGQMVEITEDCSSLHDRFHFSEIHSFHVLEGCWILYELPNYRGRQYLLRPGDYRRYYDWGATSARVGSLRRAMDYY
;
A
#
# COMPACT_ATOMS: atom_id res chain seq x y z
N MET A 1 -4.06 5.70 -8.85
CA MET A 1 -2.67 5.75 -8.33
C MET A 1 -1.83 6.60 -9.25
N LEU A 2 -1.14 7.61 -8.74
CA LEU A 2 -0.17 8.42 -9.48
C LEU A 2 1.25 8.00 -9.12
N TYR A 3 2.19 8.20 -10.04
CA TYR A 3 3.60 7.86 -9.89
C TYR A 3 4.50 9.00 -10.41
N GLU A 4 5.55 9.34 -9.67
CA GLU A 4 6.48 10.41 -10.05
C GLU A 4 7.36 10.05 -11.25
N GLN A 5 7.60 8.75 -11.52
CA GLN A 5 8.42 8.27 -12.63
C GLN A 5 7.60 7.51 -13.68
N PRO A 6 8.12 7.37 -14.91
CA PRO A 6 7.54 6.49 -15.92
C PRO A 6 7.49 5.04 -15.44
N ASN A 7 6.71 4.20 -16.11
CA ASN A 7 6.63 2.75 -15.87
C ASN A 7 6.25 2.36 -14.43
N TYR A 8 5.40 3.17 -13.77
CA TYR A 8 4.87 2.89 -12.43
C TYR A 8 5.95 2.84 -11.33
N ALA A 9 7.00 3.65 -11.48
CA ALA A 9 8.11 3.73 -10.54
C ALA A 9 8.11 5.04 -9.74
N GLY A 10 9.00 5.13 -8.74
CA GLY A 10 9.16 6.32 -7.89
C GLY A 10 8.10 6.42 -6.79
N CYS A 11 7.94 7.62 -6.21
CA CYS A 11 6.94 7.85 -5.19
C CYS A 11 5.54 7.67 -5.78
N GLN A 12 4.66 7.05 -4.99
CA GLN A 12 3.31 6.72 -5.40
C GLN A 12 2.30 7.48 -4.54
N TYR A 13 1.19 7.91 -5.16
CA TYR A 13 0.13 8.66 -4.48
C TYR A 13 -1.23 8.04 -4.77
N PHE A 14 -1.94 7.63 -3.71
CA PHE A 14 -3.30 7.12 -3.78
C PHE A 14 -4.30 8.28 -3.78
N LEU A 15 -5.13 8.32 -4.82
CA LEU A 15 -6.20 9.30 -4.97
C LEU A 15 -7.53 8.55 -5.01
N ARG A 16 -8.54 9.17 -4.41
CA ARG A 16 -9.95 8.76 -4.51
C ARG A 16 -10.67 9.76 -5.40
N ARG A 17 -11.93 9.51 -5.69
CA ARG A 17 -12.78 10.50 -6.34
C ARG A 17 -12.79 11.79 -5.51
N GLY A 18 -12.57 12.91 -6.18
CA GLY A 18 -12.54 14.23 -5.58
C GLY A 18 -11.82 15.22 -6.48
N ASP A 19 -11.92 16.49 -6.12
CA ASP A 19 -11.18 17.57 -6.75
C ASP A 19 -9.92 17.85 -5.93
N TYR A 20 -8.78 17.89 -6.61
CA TYR A 20 -7.47 18.13 -6.00
C TYR A 20 -6.84 19.37 -6.67
N PRO A 21 -7.14 20.59 -6.19
CA PRO A 21 -6.59 21.84 -6.71
C PRO A 21 -5.06 21.92 -6.78
N ASP A 22 -4.36 21.18 -5.93
CA ASP A 22 -2.91 21.20 -5.81
C ASP A 22 -2.36 19.82 -5.41
N TYR A 23 -1.04 19.64 -5.55
CA TYR A 23 -0.40 18.36 -5.31
C TYR A 23 -0.30 17.99 -3.82
N GLN A 24 -0.33 18.99 -2.92
CA GLN A 24 -0.31 18.76 -1.48
C GLN A 24 -1.56 18.02 -1.02
N GLN A 25 -2.71 18.24 -1.68
CA GLN A 25 -3.96 17.55 -1.35
C GLN A 25 -3.94 16.04 -1.63
N TRP A 26 -3.10 15.55 -2.55
CA TRP A 26 -2.86 14.10 -2.71
C TRP A 26 -1.61 13.60 -1.98
N MET A 27 -1.05 14.42 -1.08
CA MET A 27 0.20 14.16 -0.36
C MET A 27 1.44 14.10 -1.27
N GLY A 28 1.40 14.79 -2.41
CA GLY A 28 2.54 14.93 -3.32
C GLY A 28 3.72 15.65 -2.66
N LEU A 29 4.94 15.20 -2.93
CA LEU A 29 6.16 15.94 -2.60
C LEU A 29 6.55 16.92 -3.72
N SER A 30 6.07 16.65 -4.92
CA SER A 30 6.23 17.46 -6.13
C SER A 30 4.94 17.41 -6.97
N ASP A 31 4.89 18.24 -8.00
CA ASP A 31 3.86 18.23 -9.05
C ASP A 31 4.18 17.20 -10.17
N SER A 32 5.26 16.43 -10.06
CA SER A 32 5.68 15.47 -11.08
C SER A 32 4.76 14.25 -11.10
N VAL A 33 4.02 14.07 -12.20
CA VAL A 33 3.24 12.86 -12.48
C VAL A 33 3.64 12.35 -13.86
N ARG A 34 4.30 11.20 -13.91
CA ARG A 34 4.85 10.65 -15.17
C ARG A 34 4.24 9.31 -15.57
N SER A 35 3.50 8.67 -14.68
CA SER A 35 2.62 7.55 -15.02
C SER A 35 1.48 7.43 -14.02
N CYS A 36 0.40 6.75 -14.41
CA CYS A 36 -0.76 6.54 -13.57
C CYS A 36 -1.36 5.15 -13.79
N ARG A 37 -2.04 4.64 -12.77
CA ARG A 37 -2.77 3.36 -12.83
C ARG A 37 -4.15 3.52 -12.22
N LEU A 38 -5.16 3.12 -12.99
CA LEU A 38 -6.51 2.93 -12.49
C LEU A 38 -6.54 1.71 -11.57
N ILE A 39 -7.12 1.87 -10.39
CA ILE A 39 -7.28 0.78 -9.43
C ILE A 39 -8.67 0.18 -9.66
N PRO A 40 -8.78 -1.12 -10.00
CA PRO A 40 -10.07 -1.74 -10.24
C PRO A 40 -10.90 -1.78 -8.95
N HIS A 41 -12.20 -1.51 -9.07
CA HIS A 41 -13.12 -1.67 -7.96
C HIS A 41 -13.33 -3.17 -7.66
N THR A 42 -13.28 -3.54 -6.37
CA THR A 42 -13.42 -4.91 -5.92
C THR A 42 -14.37 -5.00 -4.74
N GLY A 43 -15.29 -5.98 -4.77
CA GLY A 43 -16.31 -6.15 -3.74
C GLY A 43 -15.80 -6.75 -2.43
N SER A 44 -14.60 -7.34 -2.43
CA SER A 44 -13.97 -7.91 -1.24
C SER A 44 -12.47 -7.58 -1.21
N HIS A 45 -11.91 -7.62 0.00
CA HIS A 45 -10.51 -7.31 0.27
C HIS A 45 -9.97 -8.29 1.29
N ARG A 46 -8.87 -8.95 0.95
CA ARG A 46 -8.20 -9.89 1.84
C ARG A 46 -6.72 -9.97 1.53
N ILE A 47 -5.88 -9.85 2.55
CA ILE A 47 -4.43 -9.89 2.45
C ILE A 47 -3.84 -10.66 3.62
N ARG A 48 -2.80 -11.43 3.35
CA ARG A 48 -1.95 -12.05 4.38
C ARG A 48 -0.63 -11.33 4.45
N ILE A 49 -0.23 -10.97 5.66
CA ILE A 49 1.05 -10.34 5.95
C ILE A 49 1.93 -11.33 6.73
N TYR A 50 3.23 -11.32 6.48
CA TYR A 50 4.17 -12.26 7.06
C TYR A 50 5.40 -11.55 7.62
N GLU A 51 5.81 -11.98 8.80
CA GLU A 51 6.99 -11.45 9.51
C GLU A 51 8.29 -11.66 8.73
N ARG A 52 8.42 -12.73 7.93
CA ARG A 52 9.65 -13.06 7.19
C ARG A 52 9.42 -13.17 5.70
N GLU A 53 10.51 -13.15 4.94
CA GLU A 53 10.51 -13.39 3.49
C GLU A 53 10.00 -14.80 3.15
N ASP A 54 9.50 -14.96 1.92
CA ASP A 54 8.96 -16.22 1.39
C ASP A 54 7.83 -16.82 2.25
N TYR A 55 6.96 -15.98 2.81
CA TYR A 55 5.76 -16.39 3.57
C TYR A 55 6.05 -17.17 4.84
N ARG A 56 7.18 -16.85 5.50
CA ARG A 56 7.62 -17.50 6.74
C ARG A 56 7.34 -16.62 7.96
N GLY A 57 7.49 -17.22 9.14
CA GLY A 57 7.31 -16.55 10.42
C GLY A 57 5.83 -16.40 10.78
N GLN A 58 5.54 -15.46 11.68
CA GLN A 58 4.17 -15.17 12.07
C GLN A 58 3.36 -14.63 10.87
N MET A 59 2.14 -15.12 10.73
CA MET A 59 1.20 -14.73 9.66
C MET A 59 -0.07 -14.16 10.27
N VAL A 60 -0.56 -13.07 9.68
CA VAL A 60 -1.85 -12.47 10.01
C VAL A 60 -2.63 -12.22 8.73
N GLU A 61 -3.92 -12.55 8.76
CA GLU A 61 -4.87 -12.21 7.69
C GLU A 61 -5.65 -10.94 8.06
N ILE A 62 -5.75 -10.01 7.13
CA ILE A 62 -6.43 -8.72 7.29
C ILE A 62 -7.48 -8.57 6.18
N THR A 63 -8.69 -8.18 6.58
CA THR A 63 -9.84 -7.92 5.67
C THR A 63 -10.38 -6.49 5.79
N GLU A 64 -9.84 -5.71 6.73
CA GLU A 64 -10.25 -4.33 7.01
C GLU A 64 -9.04 -3.40 7.05
N ASP A 65 -9.30 -2.09 7.10
CA ASP A 65 -8.24 -1.10 7.24
C ASP A 65 -7.54 -1.26 8.61
N CYS A 66 -6.24 -1.01 8.64
CA CYS A 66 -5.41 -1.09 9.84
C CYS A 66 -4.53 0.17 9.95
N SER A 67 -4.84 1.04 10.91
CA SER A 67 -4.11 2.29 11.13
C SER A 67 -2.76 2.10 11.83
N SER A 68 -2.53 0.97 12.51
CA SER A 68 -1.26 0.66 13.16
C SER A 68 -1.04 -0.85 13.23
N LEU A 69 -0.10 -1.35 12.43
CA LEU A 69 0.27 -2.78 12.44
C LEU A 69 1.05 -3.14 13.71
N HIS A 70 1.82 -2.20 14.25
CA HIS A 70 2.55 -2.39 15.49
C HIS A 70 1.58 -2.55 16.68
N ASP A 71 0.61 -1.65 16.83
CA ASP A 71 -0.29 -1.73 17.99
C ASP A 71 -1.24 -2.94 17.92
N ARG A 72 -1.63 -3.34 16.70
CA ARG A 72 -2.58 -4.44 16.49
C ARG A 72 -1.91 -5.83 16.53
N PHE A 73 -0.70 -5.95 16.00
CA PHE A 73 -0.05 -7.25 15.78
C PHE A 73 1.39 -7.33 16.28
N HIS A 74 1.93 -6.26 16.86
CA HIS A 74 3.32 -6.15 17.33
C HIS A 74 4.36 -6.30 16.21
N PHE A 75 3.97 -6.04 14.96
CA PHE A 75 4.88 -6.02 13.82
C PHE A 75 5.46 -4.62 13.60
N SER A 76 6.79 -4.53 13.59
CA SER A 76 7.52 -3.32 13.18
C SER A 76 7.99 -3.38 11.72
N GLU A 77 8.19 -4.59 11.19
CA GLU A 77 8.60 -4.86 9.82
C GLU A 77 7.76 -6.00 9.23
N ILE A 78 7.52 -5.92 7.93
CA ILE A 78 6.81 -6.95 7.18
C ILE A 78 7.61 -7.24 5.93
N HIS A 79 7.92 -8.52 5.74
CA HIS A 79 8.89 -8.94 4.73
C HIS A 79 8.23 -9.65 3.55
N SER A 80 7.01 -10.19 3.70
CA SER A 80 6.25 -10.72 2.57
C SER A 80 4.73 -10.55 2.72
N PHE A 81 4.05 -10.54 1.57
CA PHE A 81 2.59 -10.42 1.46
C PHE A 81 2.01 -11.43 0.48
N HIS A 82 0.78 -11.84 0.75
CA HIS A 82 -0.06 -12.49 -0.24
C HIS A 82 -1.38 -11.73 -0.33
N VAL A 83 -1.61 -11.03 -1.43
CA VAL A 83 -2.86 -10.29 -1.66
C VAL A 83 -3.84 -11.24 -2.33
N LEU A 84 -4.78 -11.76 -1.53
CA LEU A 84 -5.77 -12.73 -1.98
C LEU A 84 -6.87 -12.05 -2.79
N GLU A 85 -7.35 -10.91 -2.29
CA GLU A 85 -8.50 -10.20 -2.85
C GLU A 85 -8.34 -8.69 -2.70
N GLY A 86 -8.84 -7.97 -3.70
CA GLY A 86 -8.85 -6.52 -3.73
C GLY A 86 -7.47 -5.88 -3.87
N CYS A 87 -7.47 -4.58 -4.11
CA CYS A 87 -6.23 -3.80 -4.08
C CYS A 87 -6.07 -3.14 -2.70
N TRP A 88 -4.82 -2.98 -2.26
CA TRP A 88 -4.48 -2.40 -0.97
C TRP A 88 -3.46 -1.29 -1.13
N ILE A 89 -3.49 -0.32 -0.23
CA ILE A 89 -2.47 0.72 -0.09
C ILE A 89 -1.72 0.46 1.20
N LEU A 90 -0.43 0.18 1.05
CA LEU A 90 0.53 0.03 2.13
C LEU A 90 1.14 1.39 2.45
N TYR A 91 1.29 1.71 3.72
CA TYR A 91 1.91 2.95 4.19
C TYR A 91 3.12 2.63 5.08
N GLU A 92 4.23 3.32 4.83
CA GLU A 92 5.47 3.18 5.60
C GLU A 92 5.28 3.51 7.09
N LEU A 93 4.41 4.47 7.42
CA LEU A 93 4.15 4.92 8.78
C LEU A 93 2.72 4.60 9.25
N PRO A 94 2.48 4.57 10.58
CA PRO A 94 1.14 4.47 11.12
C PRO A 94 0.24 5.64 10.68
N ASN A 95 -1.06 5.46 10.81
CA ASN A 95 -2.10 6.44 10.50
C ASN A 95 -2.07 6.93 9.05
N TYR A 96 -1.73 6.04 8.11
CA TYR A 96 -1.76 6.27 6.67
C TYR A 96 -0.82 7.39 6.21
N ARG A 97 0.41 7.38 6.72
CA ARG A 97 1.44 8.40 6.45
C ARG A 97 2.69 7.81 5.81
N GLY A 98 3.56 8.69 5.32
CA GLY A 98 4.83 8.31 4.69
C GLY A 98 4.64 7.81 3.26
N ARG A 99 5.60 7.02 2.78
CA ARG A 99 5.55 6.44 1.43
C ARG A 99 4.37 5.48 1.29
N GLN A 100 3.76 5.50 0.11
CA GLN A 100 2.60 4.69 -0.23
C GLN A 100 2.99 3.66 -1.29
N TYR A 101 2.45 2.45 -1.19
CA TYR A 101 2.68 1.39 -2.17
C TYR A 101 1.36 0.73 -2.54
N LEU A 102 1.06 0.67 -3.83
CA LEU A 102 -0.09 -0.07 -4.34
C LEU A 102 0.22 -1.57 -4.39
N LEU A 103 -0.52 -2.34 -3.60
CA LEU A 103 -0.52 -3.80 -3.64
C LEU A 103 -1.74 -4.28 -4.43
N ARG A 104 -1.52 -5.10 -5.45
CA ARG A 104 -2.56 -5.74 -6.28
C ARG A 104 -2.63 -7.22 -5.92
N PRO A 105 -3.73 -7.93 -6.26
CA PRO A 105 -3.79 -9.37 -6.10
C PRO A 105 -2.54 -10.06 -6.66
N GLY A 106 -1.92 -10.92 -5.85
CA GLY A 106 -0.66 -11.58 -6.19
C GLY A 106 0.28 -11.82 -5.01
N ASP A 107 1.44 -12.33 -5.39
CA ASP A 107 2.50 -12.84 -4.52
C ASP A 107 3.64 -11.81 -4.37
N TYR A 108 3.99 -11.48 -3.12
CA TYR A 108 5.11 -10.60 -2.81
C TYR A 108 6.00 -11.27 -1.76
N ARG A 109 7.16 -11.79 -2.16
CA ARG A 109 8.04 -12.60 -1.31
C ARG A 109 9.06 -11.78 -0.53
N ARG A 110 9.33 -10.55 -0.99
CA ARG A 110 10.29 -9.61 -0.39
C ARG A 110 9.88 -8.15 -0.66
N TYR A 111 10.45 -7.21 0.09
CA TYR A 111 10.04 -5.80 0.03
C TYR A 111 10.30 -5.08 -1.30
N TYR A 112 11.25 -5.56 -2.09
CA TYR A 112 11.46 -5.06 -3.44
C TYR A 112 10.31 -5.35 -4.39
N ASP A 113 9.49 -6.39 -4.12
CA ASP A 113 8.40 -6.80 -5.02
C ASP A 113 7.27 -5.77 -5.10
N TRP A 114 7.09 -4.95 -4.05
CA TRP A 114 6.15 -3.82 -4.03
C TRP A 114 6.81 -2.45 -4.25
N GLY A 115 8.11 -2.45 -4.59
CA GLY A 115 8.86 -1.23 -4.89
C GLY A 115 9.30 -0.42 -3.66
N ALA A 116 9.33 -1.02 -2.47
CA ALA A 116 9.88 -0.36 -1.29
C ALA A 116 11.41 -0.51 -1.20
N THR A 117 12.03 0.41 -0.49
CA THR A 117 13.47 0.39 -0.17
C THR A 117 13.77 -0.20 1.21
N SER A 118 12.73 -0.53 1.99
CA SER A 118 12.84 -1.17 3.31
C SER A 118 11.57 -1.96 3.63
N ALA A 119 11.67 -2.88 4.60
CA ALA A 119 10.54 -3.68 5.10
C ALA A 119 9.65 -2.94 6.13
N ARG A 120 9.87 -1.64 6.35
CA ARG A 120 9.10 -0.85 7.32
C ARG A 120 7.67 -0.64 6.83
N VAL A 121 6.71 -1.02 7.67
CA VAL A 121 5.29 -0.85 7.40
C VAL A 121 4.58 -0.43 8.68
N GLY A 122 3.82 0.66 8.62
CA GLY A 122 3.07 1.15 9.76
C GLY A 122 1.57 0.99 9.64
N SER A 123 0.99 1.08 8.44
CA SER A 123 -0.46 0.96 8.25
C SER A 123 -0.85 0.43 6.87
N LEU A 124 -2.09 -0.04 6.77
CA LEU A 124 -2.64 -0.69 5.59
C LEU A 124 -4.09 -0.24 5.38
N ARG A 125 -4.46 0.07 4.14
CA ARG A 125 -5.82 0.50 3.78
C ARG A 125 -6.32 -0.24 2.54
N ARG A 126 -7.60 -0.60 2.49
CA ARG A 126 -8.26 -1.09 1.28
C ARG A 126 -8.34 0.02 0.25
N ALA A 127 -8.00 -0.28 -1.00
CA ALA A 127 -8.04 0.70 -2.08
C ALA A 127 -9.47 0.85 -2.62
N MET A 128 -10.33 1.46 -1.82
CA MET A 128 -11.74 1.70 -2.15
C MET A 128 -12.00 3.16 -2.45
N ASP A 129 -12.92 3.39 -3.37
CA ASP A 129 -13.57 4.69 -3.55
C ASP A 129 -14.89 4.66 -2.80
N TYR A 130 -15.15 5.69 -1.99
CA TYR A 130 -16.42 5.82 -1.28
C TYR A 130 -17.34 6.70 -2.15
N TYR A 131 -18.54 6.20 -2.44
CA TYR A 131 -19.56 6.91 -3.20
C TYR A 131 -20.14 8.11 -2.44
#